data_AF-A0A329RCV2-F1
#
_entry.id   AF-A0A329RCV2-F1
#
_cell.length_a   1.000
_cell.length_b   1.000
_cell.length_c   1.000
_cell.angle_alpha   90.00
_cell.angle_beta   90.00
_cell.angle_gamma   90.00
#
_symmetry.space_group_name_H-M   'P 1'
#
loop_
_entity.id
_entity.type
_entity.pdbx_description
1 polymer ?
#
loop_
_entity_poly.entity_id
_entity_poly.type
_entity_poly.pdbx_seq_one_letter_code
_entity_poly.pdbx_strand_id
1 'polypeptide(L)'
;MNTALLLTLAAFVATADAAVPVVPTDHMAQFLQERTGLRSELNAWKQSDAGQYAKENGLVPTPSSRNVNASTDEELRRFFLSKLLVEDAQAANPEAVFSTDTPFTLMTDEEFAKFIGESFQRDSGALKATSFADKMLSNSTNPSPTDKDWTTSGCIAPVKNQGQCGSCWAFAAVAALESAVCLSGKPLTPLSEQQVVDCDEASYACDGGFPGDALTFIKQSGGVCTEEAYP
;
A
#
# COMPACT_ATOMS: atom_id res chain seq x y z
N MET A 1 -10.50 59.08 -1.36
CA MET A 1 -11.74 58.29 -1.37
C MET A 1 -11.78 57.47 -2.64
N ASN A 2 -11.84 56.14 -2.48
CA ASN A 2 -12.29 55.10 -3.42
C ASN A 2 -11.54 54.92 -4.74
N THR A 3 -11.15 53.73 -5.20
CA THR A 3 -11.32 52.34 -4.74
C THR A 3 -10.40 51.51 -5.63
N ALA A 4 -9.44 50.78 -5.07
CA ALA A 4 -8.65 49.81 -5.82
C ALA A 4 -9.46 48.51 -5.96
N LEU A 5 -9.75 48.12 -7.19
CA LEU A 5 -10.51 46.93 -7.54
C LEU A 5 -9.60 45.70 -7.38
N LEU A 6 -9.70 45.00 -6.25
CA LEU A 6 -9.09 43.68 -6.04
C LEU A 6 -9.95 42.64 -6.76
N LEU A 7 -9.52 42.22 -7.96
CA LEU A 7 -10.01 41.02 -8.62
C LEU A 7 -9.33 39.80 -7.97
N THR A 8 -10.00 39.17 -7.00
CA THR A 8 -9.63 37.83 -6.52
C THR A 8 -9.96 36.82 -7.61
N LEU A 9 -8.93 36.35 -8.32
CA LEU A 9 -9.04 35.20 -9.19
C LEU A 9 -9.17 33.96 -8.29
N ALA A 10 -10.40 33.50 -8.04
CA ALA A 10 -10.62 32.19 -7.45
C ALA A 10 -10.23 31.14 -8.48
N ALA A 11 -9.05 30.53 -8.30
CA ALA A 11 -8.67 29.35 -9.05
C ALA A 11 -9.59 28.20 -8.62
N PHE A 12 -10.64 27.95 -9.40
CA PHE A 12 -11.30 26.65 -9.39
C PHE A 12 -10.30 25.63 -9.93
N VAL A 13 -9.62 24.94 -9.02
CA VAL A 13 -8.99 23.67 -9.37
C VAL A 13 -10.14 22.72 -9.65
N ALA A 14 -10.51 22.60 -10.92
CA ALA A 14 -11.27 21.45 -11.37
C ALA A 14 -10.37 20.24 -11.15
N THR A 15 -10.59 19.53 -10.05
CA THR A 15 -10.08 18.17 -9.90
C THR A 15 -10.61 17.40 -11.10
N ALA A 16 -9.72 16.92 -11.96
CA ALA A 16 -10.10 15.97 -12.99
C ALA A 16 -10.82 14.82 -12.27
N ASP A 17 -12.13 14.66 -12.50
CA ASP A 17 -12.84 13.45 -12.11
C ASP A 17 -12.03 12.31 -12.73
N ALA A 18 -11.47 11.43 -11.90
CA ALA A 18 -10.91 10.18 -12.40
C ALA A 18 -11.98 9.53 -13.27
N ALA A 19 -11.61 9.15 -14.50
CA ALA A 19 -12.59 8.64 -15.45
C ALA A 19 -13.30 7.43 -14.85
N VAL A 20 -14.63 7.47 -14.78
CA VAL A 20 -15.44 6.35 -14.26
C VAL A 20 -15.04 5.08 -15.02
N PRO A 21 -14.66 3.99 -14.33
CA PRO A 21 -14.20 2.78 -15.00
C PRO A 21 -15.30 2.17 -15.87
N VAL A 22 -14.93 1.78 -17.08
CA VAL A 22 -15.84 1.26 -18.11
C VAL A 22 -15.58 -0.24 -18.27
N VAL A 23 -16.65 -1.04 -18.30
CA VAL A 23 -16.56 -2.47 -18.59
C VAL A 23 -16.17 -2.66 -20.07
N PRO A 24 -15.10 -3.42 -20.39
CA PRO A 24 -14.73 -3.73 -21.76
C PRO A 24 -15.87 -4.35 -22.57
N THR A 25 -15.93 -4.05 -23.87
CA THR A 25 -17.05 -4.45 -24.74
C THR A 25 -17.25 -5.96 -24.81
N ASP A 26 -16.16 -6.73 -24.82
CA ASP A 26 -16.13 -8.20 -24.81
C ASP A 26 -16.66 -8.80 -23.50
N HIS A 27 -16.54 -8.08 -22.38
CA HIS A 27 -17.10 -8.48 -21.09
C HIS A 27 -18.49 -7.89 -20.78
N MET A 28 -19.01 -7.00 -21.61
CA MET A 28 -20.29 -6.31 -21.35
C MET A 28 -21.47 -7.28 -21.25
N ALA A 29 -21.53 -8.31 -22.09
CA ALA A 29 -22.61 -9.30 -22.05
C ALA A 29 -22.61 -10.09 -20.74
N GLN A 30 -21.43 -10.50 -20.27
CA GLN A 30 -21.24 -11.18 -18.98
C GLN A 30 -21.68 -10.27 -17.83
N PHE A 31 -21.19 -9.02 -17.80
CA PHE A 31 -21.56 -8.05 -16.78
C PHE A 31 -23.08 -7.85 -16.67
N LEU A 32 -23.78 -7.72 -17.80
CA LEU A 32 -25.24 -7.57 -17.82
C LEU A 32 -25.97 -8.83 -17.34
N GLN A 33 -25.46 -10.01 -17.70
CA GLN A 33 -26.02 -11.30 -17.28
C GLN A 33 -25.87 -11.53 -15.77
N GLU A 34 -24.72 -11.17 -15.20
CA GLU A 34 -24.37 -11.44 -13.80
C GLU A 34 -24.79 -10.31 -12.83
N ARG A 35 -25.32 -9.19 -13.35
CA ARG A 35 -25.59 -7.95 -12.61
C ARG A 35 -26.32 -8.16 -11.27
N THR A 36 -27.30 -9.05 -11.22
CA THR A 36 -28.06 -9.33 -9.99
C THR A 36 -27.20 -10.06 -8.94
N GLY A 37 -26.40 -11.04 -9.37
CA GLY A 37 -25.47 -11.76 -8.51
C GLY A 37 -24.38 -10.84 -7.97
N LEU A 38 -23.76 -10.06 -8.87
CA LEU A 38 -22.75 -9.06 -8.51
C LEU A 38 -23.26 -8.06 -7.47
N ARG A 39 -24.53 -7.64 -7.54
CA ARG A 39 -25.13 -6.76 -6.52
C ARG A 39 -25.21 -7.43 -5.16
N SER A 40 -25.58 -8.71 -5.13
CA SER A 40 -25.63 -9.47 -3.88
C SER A 40 -24.23 -9.62 -3.27
N GLU A 41 -23.24 -9.98 -4.09
CA GLU A 41 -21.84 -10.14 -3.67
C GLU A 41 -21.24 -8.82 -3.20
N LEU A 42 -21.43 -7.72 -3.94
CA LEU A 42 -20.98 -6.39 -3.54
C LEU A 42 -21.61 -5.97 -2.21
N ASN A 43 -22.90 -6.23 -2.01
CA ASN A 43 -23.56 -5.92 -0.74
C ASN A 43 -23.03 -6.77 0.41
N ALA A 44 -22.63 -8.02 0.16
CA ALA A 44 -21.98 -8.87 1.15
C ALA A 44 -20.57 -8.37 1.48
N TRP A 45 -19.75 -8.02 0.47
CA TRP A 45 -18.43 -7.42 0.68
C TRP A 45 -18.53 -6.12 1.47
N LYS A 46 -19.50 -5.24 1.15
CA LYS A 46 -19.74 -4.01 1.92
C LYS A 46 -20.06 -4.27 3.40
N GLN A 47 -20.53 -5.46 3.76
CA GLN A 47 -20.82 -5.87 5.13
C GLN A 47 -19.67 -6.65 5.78
N SER A 48 -18.64 -7.06 5.03
CA SER A 48 -17.46 -7.71 5.59
C SER A 48 -16.56 -6.70 6.31
N ASP A 49 -15.63 -7.20 7.12
CA ASP A 49 -14.64 -6.37 7.81
C ASP A 49 -13.82 -5.54 6.81
N ALA A 50 -13.49 -6.12 5.66
CA ALA A 50 -12.77 -5.44 4.59
C ALA A 50 -13.58 -4.27 3.99
N GLY A 51 -14.87 -4.48 3.72
CA GLY A 51 -15.74 -3.42 3.21
C GLY A 51 -16.01 -2.31 4.23
N GLN A 52 -16.16 -2.66 5.51
CA GLN A 52 -16.29 -1.66 6.58
C GLN A 52 -15.00 -0.85 6.75
N TYR A 53 -13.85 -1.52 6.77
CA TYR A 53 -12.54 -0.86 6.81
C TYR A 53 -12.37 0.10 5.62
N ALA A 54 -12.73 -0.35 4.42
CA ALA A 54 -12.65 0.46 3.21
C ALA A 54 -13.49 1.74 3.34
N LYS A 55 -14.70 1.62 3.87
CA LYS A 55 -15.60 2.76 4.09
C LYS A 55 -15.05 3.73 5.12
N GLU A 56 -14.58 3.23 6.25
CA GLU A 56 -14.06 4.05 7.36
C GLU A 56 -12.79 4.82 6.97
N ASN A 57 -11.97 4.25 6.09
CA ASN A 57 -10.70 4.82 5.67
C ASN A 57 -10.77 5.54 4.31
N GLY A 58 -11.96 5.78 3.77
CA GLY A 58 -12.15 6.52 2.52
C GLY A 58 -11.59 5.81 1.28
N LEU A 59 -11.54 4.49 1.29
CA LEU A 59 -11.03 3.62 0.22
C LEU A 59 -12.12 3.22 -0.79
N VAL A 60 -13.37 3.59 -0.52
CA VAL A 60 -14.49 3.45 -1.45
C VAL A 60 -14.61 4.71 -2.31
N PRO A 61 -14.95 4.58 -3.62
CA PRO A 61 -15.08 5.73 -4.50
C PRO A 61 -16.13 6.70 -3.97
N THR A 62 -15.80 8.00 -3.96
CA THR A 62 -16.78 9.03 -3.62
C THR A 62 -17.86 9.09 -4.70
N PRO A 63 -19.16 9.04 -4.33
CA PRO A 63 -20.24 9.15 -5.30
C PRO A 63 -20.06 10.41 -6.17
N SER A 64 -20.03 10.25 -7.49
CA SER A 64 -20.07 11.42 -8.37
C SER A 64 -21.30 12.25 -8.04
N SER A 65 -21.10 13.56 -7.79
CA SER A 65 -22.09 14.50 -7.25
C SER A 65 -23.32 14.74 -8.14
N ARG A 66 -23.45 14.00 -9.25
CA ARG A 66 -24.49 14.19 -10.26
C ARG A 66 -25.59 13.13 -10.23
N ASN A 67 -25.38 11.92 -9.68
CA ASN A 67 -26.42 10.87 -9.65
C ASN A 67 -26.09 9.68 -8.71
N VAL A 68 -26.90 9.46 -7.66
CA VAL A 68 -26.76 8.33 -6.71
C VAL A 68 -26.87 6.95 -7.40
N ASN A 69 -27.73 6.83 -8.42
CA ASN A 69 -27.84 5.58 -9.19
C ASN A 69 -26.59 5.33 -10.05
N ALA A 70 -25.91 6.40 -10.50
CA ALA A 70 -24.66 6.29 -11.23
C ALA A 70 -23.51 5.85 -10.32
N SER A 71 -23.53 6.25 -9.05
CA SER A 71 -22.56 5.79 -8.04
C SER A 71 -22.73 4.30 -7.72
N THR A 72 -23.95 3.80 -7.56
CA THR A 72 -24.17 2.36 -7.34
C THR A 72 -23.80 1.50 -8.57
N ASP A 73 -24.03 2.03 -9.77
CA ASP A 73 -23.63 1.34 -11.00
C ASP A 73 -22.10 1.42 -11.22
N GLU A 74 -21.43 2.48 -10.73
CA GLU A 74 -19.97 2.56 -10.72
C GLU A 74 -19.33 1.54 -9.79
N GLU A 75 -19.78 1.44 -8.53
CA GLU A 75 -19.26 0.45 -7.59
C GLU A 75 -19.45 -0.98 -8.13
N LEU A 76 -20.57 -1.25 -8.79
CA LEU A 76 -20.85 -2.54 -9.40
C LEU A 76 -19.90 -2.86 -10.57
N ARG A 77 -19.58 -1.86 -11.40
CA ARG A 77 -18.58 -2.00 -12.47
C ARG A 77 -17.18 -2.24 -11.90
N ARG A 78 -16.78 -1.47 -10.89
CA ARG A 78 -15.49 -1.63 -10.18
C ARG A 78 -15.36 -3.03 -9.61
N PHE A 79 -16.38 -3.48 -8.86
CA PHE A 79 -16.41 -4.83 -8.29
C PHE A 79 -16.31 -5.93 -9.35
N PHE A 80 -17.01 -5.79 -10.48
CA PHE A 80 -16.90 -6.73 -11.59
C PHE A 80 -15.48 -6.76 -12.18
N LEU A 81 -14.87 -5.59 -12.41
CA LEU A 81 -13.50 -5.51 -12.93
C LEU A 81 -12.49 -6.15 -11.95
N SER A 82 -12.64 -5.95 -10.65
CA SER A 82 -11.79 -6.61 -9.65
C SER A 82 -11.97 -8.13 -9.63
N LYS A 83 -13.16 -8.65 -9.91
CA LYS A 83 -13.36 -10.10 -10.09
C LYS A 83 -12.60 -10.63 -11.32
N LEU A 84 -12.62 -9.91 -12.44
CA LEU A 84 -11.84 -10.28 -13.62
C LEU A 84 -10.33 -10.29 -13.30
N LEU A 85 -9.82 -9.28 -12.58
CA LEU A 85 -8.43 -9.25 -12.14
C LEU A 85 -8.06 -10.42 -11.22
N VAL A 86 -8.97 -10.81 -10.32
CA VAL A 86 -8.79 -11.99 -9.45
C VAL A 86 -8.75 -13.29 -10.27
N GLU A 87 -9.62 -13.43 -11.28
CA GLU A 87 -9.64 -14.59 -12.18
C GLU A 87 -8.35 -14.69 -12.99
N ASP A 88 -7.87 -13.58 -13.56
CA ASP A 88 -6.61 -13.51 -14.31
C ASP A 88 -5.41 -13.84 -13.41
N ALA A 89 -5.35 -13.25 -12.21
CA ALA A 89 -4.29 -13.51 -11.24
C ALA A 89 -4.26 -14.98 -10.80
N GLN A 90 -5.44 -15.58 -10.55
CA GLN A 90 -5.57 -16.98 -10.17
C GLN A 90 -5.15 -17.93 -11.29
N ALA A 91 -5.52 -17.64 -12.54
CA ALA A 91 -5.13 -18.41 -13.71
C ALA A 91 -3.61 -18.35 -13.94
N ALA A 92 -3.00 -17.19 -13.71
CA ALA A 92 -1.55 -17.00 -13.82
C ALA A 92 -0.75 -17.65 -12.66
N ASN A 93 -1.36 -17.81 -11.48
CA ASN A 93 -0.69 -18.29 -10.27
C ASN A 93 -1.53 -19.37 -9.58
N PRO A 94 -1.52 -20.63 -10.09
CA PRO A 94 -2.42 -21.69 -9.63
C PRO A 94 -2.18 -22.15 -8.18
N GLU A 95 -1.01 -21.83 -7.60
CA GLU A 95 -0.67 -22.16 -6.21
C GLU A 95 -1.05 -21.04 -5.21
N ALA A 96 -1.41 -19.85 -5.71
CA ALA A 96 -1.86 -18.73 -4.88
C ALA A 96 -3.39 -18.72 -4.78
N VAL A 97 -3.91 -17.99 -3.79
CA VAL A 97 -5.35 -17.74 -3.62
C VAL A 97 -5.59 -16.25 -3.70
N PHE A 98 -6.44 -15.83 -4.63
CA PHE A 98 -6.84 -14.43 -4.79
C PHE A 98 -8.31 -14.28 -4.44
N SER A 99 -8.67 -13.14 -3.85
CA SER A 99 -10.04 -12.85 -3.48
C SER A 99 -10.35 -11.36 -3.59
N THR A 100 -11.64 -11.05 -3.67
CA THR A 100 -12.16 -9.69 -3.54
C THR A 100 -12.40 -9.29 -2.08
N ASP A 101 -12.01 -10.10 -1.09
CA ASP A 101 -12.16 -9.76 0.33
C ASP A 101 -10.96 -8.94 0.84
N THR A 102 -10.80 -7.76 0.24
CA THR A 102 -9.76 -6.78 0.59
C THR A 102 -10.37 -5.39 0.70
N PRO A 103 -9.75 -4.45 1.44
CA PRO A 103 -10.28 -3.10 1.54
C PRO A 103 -10.11 -2.26 0.26
N PHE A 104 -9.39 -2.78 -0.74
CA PHE A 104 -9.06 -2.08 -1.99
C PHE A 104 -9.92 -2.54 -3.17
N THR A 105 -10.88 -3.44 -2.94
CA THR A 105 -11.69 -4.08 -3.98
C THR A 105 -12.48 -3.12 -4.88
N LEU A 106 -12.69 -1.86 -4.48
CA LEU A 106 -13.36 -0.87 -5.33
C LEU A 106 -12.41 0.16 -5.95
N MET A 107 -11.10 0.09 -5.69
CA MET A 107 -10.12 0.95 -6.34
C MET A 107 -9.83 0.47 -7.76
N THR A 108 -9.61 1.40 -8.70
CA THR A 108 -8.94 1.06 -9.96
C THR A 108 -7.44 0.83 -9.72
N ASP A 109 -6.76 0.20 -10.67
CA ASP A 109 -5.30 0.04 -10.60
C ASP A 109 -4.57 1.38 -10.45
N GLU A 110 -5.06 2.44 -11.11
CA GLU A 110 -4.44 3.77 -11.00
C GLU A 110 -4.69 4.41 -9.63
N GLU A 111 -5.90 4.25 -9.09
CA GLU A 111 -6.25 4.74 -7.74
C GLU A 111 -5.45 3.99 -6.67
N PHE A 112 -5.32 2.66 -6.80
CA PHE A 112 -4.54 1.84 -5.88
C PHE A 112 -3.03 2.16 -5.97
N ALA A 113 -2.48 2.33 -7.18
CA ALA A 113 -1.10 2.74 -7.38
C ALA A 113 -0.83 4.12 -6.77
N LYS A 114 -1.77 5.06 -6.90
CA LYS A 114 -1.68 6.38 -6.27
C LYS A 114 -1.79 6.30 -4.74
N PHE A 115 -2.66 5.42 -4.23
CA PHE A 115 -2.87 5.22 -2.80
C PHE A 115 -1.60 4.67 -2.12
N ILE A 116 -0.99 3.62 -2.68
CA ILE A 116 0.20 2.98 -2.09
C ILE A 116 1.48 3.82 -2.28
N GLY A 117 1.50 4.65 -3.33
CA GLY A 117 2.62 5.53 -3.66
C GLY A 117 3.81 4.81 -4.29
N GLU A 118 4.85 5.58 -4.63
CA GLU A 118 6.15 5.04 -5.04
C GLU A 118 7.13 5.19 -3.87
N SER A 119 7.88 4.13 -3.56
CA SER A 119 8.92 4.18 -2.53
C SER A 119 10.33 4.32 -3.10
N PHE A 120 10.51 4.26 -4.41
CA PHE A 120 11.81 4.41 -5.05
C PHE A 120 11.69 5.43 -6.18
N GLN A 121 12.64 6.36 -6.27
CA GLN A 121 12.74 7.17 -7.48
C GLN A 121 13.10 6.24 -8.64
N ARG A 122 12.26 6.21 -9.69
CA ARG A 122 12.38 5.30 -10.84
C ARG A 122 13.74 5.36 -11.55
N ASP A 123 14.48 6.45 -11.37
CA ASP A 123 15.80 6.69 -11.96
C ASP A 123 16.99 6.23 -11.09
N SER A 124 16.73 5.64 -9.92
CA SER A 124 17.78 5.21 -8.98
C SER A 124 18.56 3.98 -9.44
N GLY A 125 18.14 3.36 -10.55
CA GLY A 125 18.70 2.11 -11.05
C GLY A 125 18.32 0.90 -10.19
N ALA A 126 18.72 -0.29 -10.63
CA ALA A 126 18.55 -1.52 -9.84
C ALA A 126 19.32 -1.40 -8.51
N LEU A 127 18.75 -1.96 -7.43
CA LEU A 127 19.44 -2.13 -6.16
C LEU A 127 20.79 -2.81 -6.42
N LYS A 128 21.89 -2.08 -6.22
CA LYS A 128 23.22 -2.68 -6.35
C LYS A 128 23.39 -3.65 -5.19
N ALA A 129 23.53 -4.94 -5.51
CA ALA A 129 23.93 -5.93 -4.53
C ALA A 129 25.17 -5.42 -3.78
N THR A 130 25.11 -5.40 -2.45
CA THR A 130 26.27 -4.97 -1.67
C THR A 130 27.28 -6.11 -1.67
N SER A 131 28.56 -5.81 -1.90
CA SER A 131 29.66 -6.78 -1.82
C SER A 131 29.76 -7.46 -0.44
N PHE A 132 29.11 -6.89 0.57
CA PHE A 132 29.00 -7.43 1.91
C PHE A 132 28.06 -8.64 2.00
N ALA A 133 26.89 -8.59 1.36
CA ALA A 133 25.95 -9.71 1.35
C ALA A 133 26.55 -10.93 0.66
N ASP A 134 27.19 -10.73 -0.49
CA ASP A 134 27.89 -11.79 -1.23
C ASP A 134 28.99 -12.43 -0.40
N LYS A 135 29.78 -11.63 0.33
CA LYS A 135 30.87 -12.10 1.19
C LYS A 135 30.36 -12.88 2.41
N MET A 136 29.21 -12.50 2.96
CA MET A 136 28.56 -13.23 4.06
C MET A 136 27.98 -14.56 3.59
N LEU A 137 27.31 -14.57 2.43
CA LEU A 137 26.78 -15.79 1.83
C LEU A 137 27.89 -16.77 1.44
N SER A 138 29.01 -16.27 0.91
CA SER A 138 30.16 -17.11 0.55
C SER A 138 30.87 -17.76 1.74
N ASN A 139 30.73 -17.18 2.94
CA ASN A 139 31.33 -17.68 4.17
C ASN A 139 30.40 -18.60 4.99
N SER A 140 29.14 -18.77 4.58
CA SER A 140 28.22 -19.69 5.25
C SER A 140 28.52 -21.12 4.84
N THR A 141 29.13 -21.90 5.75
CA THR A 141 29.39 -23.34 5.57
C THR A 141 28.22 -24.22 5.98
N ASN A 142 27.18 -23.64 6.60
CA ASN A 142 26.00 -24.38 7.00
C ASN A 142 25.00 -24.45 5.83
N PRO A 143 24.41 -25.63 5.56
CA PRO A 143 23.31 -25.71 4.61
C PRO A 143 22.18 -24.82 5.10
N SER A 144 21.70 -23.92 4.22
CA SER A 144 20.50 -23.14 4.52
C SER A 144 19.35 -24.12 4.72
N PRO A 145 18.53 -23.98 5.76
CA PRO A 145 17.29 -24.73 5.85
C PRO A 145 16.47 -24.47 4.57
N THR A 146 15.85 -25.53 4.03
CA THR A 146 14.99 -25.44 2.85
C THR A 146 13.76 -24.60 3.13
N ASP A 147 13.30 -24.61 4.39
CA ASP A 147 12.10 -23.92 4.84
C ASP A 147 12.42 -23.16 6.13
N LYS A 148 12.32 -21.83 6.08
CA LYS A 148 12.49 -20.96 7.24
C LYS A 148 11.36 -19.94 7.30
N ASP A 149 10.52 -20.10 8.31
CA ASP A 149 9.54 -19.11 8.69
C ASP A 149 10.03 -18.34 9.93
N TRP A 150 10.21 -17.03 9.79
CA TRP A 150 10.59 -16.18 10.93
C TRP A 150 9.40 -15.77 11.79
N THR A 151 8.16 -15.85 11.28
CA THR A 151 6.96 -15.48 12.06
C THR A 151 6.78 -16.38 13.28
N THR A 152 7.27 -17.62 13.21
CA THR A 152 7.24 -18.57 14.35
C THR A 152 8.34 -18.32 15.39
N SER A 153 9.23 -17.34 15.17
CA SER A 153 10.34 -17.06 16.09
C SER A 153 9.95 -16.25 17.33
N GLY A 154 8.80 -15.57 17.28
CA GLY A 154 8.41 -14.55 18.26
C GLY A 154 9.15 -13.21 18.10
N CYS A 155 9.97 -13.05 17.06
CA CYS A 155 10.73 -11.85 16.76
C CYS A 155 10.22 -11.07 15.53
N ILE A 156 8.96 -11.30 15.12
CA ILE A 156 8.30 -10.54 14.07
C ILE A 156 7.20 -9.69 14.70
N ALA A 157 7.26 -8.37 14.53
CA ALA A 157 6.23 -7.46 14.98
C ALA A 157 4.91 -7.67 14.21
N PRO A 158 3.75 -7.29 14.79
CA PRO A 158 2.48 -7.31 14.07
C PRO A 158 2.55 -6.52 12.77
N VAL A 159 1.79 -6.96 11.76
CA VAL A 159 1.68 -6.25 10.48
C VAL A 159 1.12 -4.84 10.73
N LYS A 160 1.84 -3.83 10.22
CA LYS A 160 1.47 -2.41 10.29
C LYS A 160 0.90 -1.92 8.94
N ASN A 161 0.38 -0.69 8.91
CA ASN A 161 -0.14 -0.05 7.71
C ASN A 161 0.56 1.29 7.45
N GLN A 162 1.23 1.42 6.30
CA GLN A 162 1.93 2.66 5.90
C GLN A 162 0.99 3.80 5.51
N GLY A 163 -0.29 3.51 5.26
CA GLY A 163 -1.26 4.49 4.80
C GLY A 163 -0.95 5.05 3.40
N GLN A 164 -1.33 6.31 3.19
CA GLN A 164 -1.16 7.04 1.91
C GLN A 164 0.20 7.75 1.84
N CYS A 165 1.27 7.02 2.11
CA CYS A 165 2.63 7.53 2.15
C CYS A 165 3.56 6.46 1.55
N GLY A 166 4.46 6.87 0.65
CA GLY A 166 5.48 6.00 0.05
C GLY A 166 6.61 5.64 1.02
N SER A 167 6.29 5.34 2.28
CA SER A 167 7.24 5.10 3.37
C SER A 167 7.66 3.63 3.52
N CYS A 168 7.32 2.74 2.57
CA CYS A 168 7.63 1.31 2.72
C CYS A 168 9.13 1.03 2.89
N TRP A 169 10.01 1.93 2.42
CA TRP A 169 11.44 1.90 2.69
C TRP A 169 11.79 1.99 4.19
N ALA A 170 11.07 2.84 4.94
CA ALA A 170 11.23 2.99 6.38
C ALA A 170 10.67 1.76 7.12
N PHE A 171 9.47 1.30 6.75
CA PHE A 171 8.86 0.07 7.28
C PHE A 171 9.77 -1.15 7.10
N ALA A 172 10.37 -1.31 5.92
CA ALA A 172 11.29 -2.41 5.64
C ALA A 172 12.55 -2.36 6.52
N ALA A 173 13.13 -1.17 6.71
CA ALA A 173 14.31 -0.98 7.56
C ALA A 173 14.00 -1.22 9.04
N VAL A 174 12.88 -0.66 9.53
CA VAL A 174 12.45 -0.79 10.92
C VAL A 174 12.09 -2.23 11.26
N ALA A 175 11.29 -2.92 10.44
CA ALA A 175 10.93 -4.32 10.67
C ALA A 175 12.17 -5.25 10.71
N ALA A 176 13.15 -5.00 9.84
CA ALA A 176 14.42 -5.72 9.85
C ALA A 176 15.22 -5.46 11.14
N LEU A 177 15.25 -4.21 11.61
CA LEU A 177 15.92 -3.83 12.85
C LEU A 177 15.24 -4.45 14.08
N GLU A 178 13.92 -4.34 14.20
CA GLU A 178 13.13 -4.95 15.28
C GLU A 178 13.43 -6.44 15.40
N SER A 179 13.39 -7.14 14.25
CA SER A 179 13.67 -8.58 14.18
C SER A 179 15.11 -8.90 14.59
N ALA A 180 16.09 -8.16 14.07
CA ALA A 180 17.50 -8.37 14.40
C ALA A 180 17.80 -8.12 15.88
N VAL A 181 17.19 -7.08 16.45
CA VAL A 181 17.30 -6.73 17.88
C VAL A 181 16.70 -7.85 18.74
N CYS A 182 15.52 -8.34 18.40
CA CYS A 182 14.90 -9.44 19.13
C CYS A 182 15.73 -10.73 19.06
N LEU A 183 16.21 -11.08 17.86
CA LEU A 183 17.04 -12.27 17.64
C LEU A 183 18.40 -12.20 18.36
N SER A 184 18.87 -10.99 18.72
CA SER A 184 20.06 -10.81 19.55
C SER A 184 19.84 -11.11 21.04
N GLY A 185 18.62 -11.46 21.44
CA GLY A 185 18.23 -11.77 22.81
C GLY A 185 17.58 -10.62 23.57
N LYS A 186 17.17 -9.55 22.88
CA LYS A 186 16.36 -8.47 23.47
C LYS A 186 14.86 -8.74 23.26
N PRO A 187 13.97 -8.09 24.03
CA PRO A 187 12.54 -8.18 23.77
C PRO A 187 12.17 -7.59 22.40
N LEU A 188 11.20 -8.19 21.71
CA LEU A 188 10.56 -7.59 20.54
C LEU A 188 9.91 -6.27 20.96
N THR A 189 10.40 -5.17 20.41
CA THR A 189 9.96 -3.81 20.75
C THR A 189 9.56 -3.10 19.46
N PRO A 190 8.30 -2.66 19.31
CA PRO A 190 7.89 -1.85 18.17
C PRO A 190 8.65 -0.51 18.12
N LEU A 191 9.26 -0.22 16.99
CA LEU A 191 10.08 0.96 16.72
C LEU A 191 9.36 1.89 15.73
N SER A 192 9.68 3.17 15.77
CA SER A 192 9.00 4.23 15.01
C SER A 192 9.49 4.32 13.57
N GLU A 193 8.63 3.98 12.62
CA GLU A 193 8.83 4.36 11.21
C GLU A 193 8.73 5.87 11.01
N GLN A 194 7.87 6.55 11.77
CA GLN A 194 7.64 7.99 11.60
C GLN A 194 8.89 8.82 11.89
N GLN A 195 9.69 8.47 12.90
CA GLN A 195 10.97 9.14 13.14
C GLN A 195 11.92 8.98 11.94
N VAL A 196 11.95 7.79 11.33
CA VAL A 196 12.79 7.54 10.15
C VAL A 196 12.30 8.38 8.98
N VAL A 197 10.98 8.45 8.76
CA VAL A 197 10.36 9.28 7.72
C VAL A 197 10.67 10.77 7.92
N ASP A 198 10.62 11.27 9.16
CA ASP A 198 10.77 12.69 9.46
C ASP A 198 12.23 13.16 9.52
N CYS A 199 13.16 12.28 9.91
CA CYS A 199 14.54 12.66 10.27
C CYS A 199 15.62 12.14 9.32
N ASP A 200 15.35 11.15 8.46
CA ASP A 200 16.32 10.70 7.46
C ASP A 200 16.39 11.69 6.28
N GLU A 201 17.32 12.65 6.36
CA GLU A 201 17.53 13.66 5.33
C GLU A 201 18.11 13.10 4.00
N ALA A 202 18.56 11.84 3.96
CA ALA A 202 19.03 11.20 2.73
C ALA A 202 17.89 10.62 1.89
N SER A 203 16.72 10.44 2.50
CA SER A 203 15.49 9.94 1.87
C SER A 203 14.50 11.08 1.60
N TYR A 204 13.37 10.77 0.96
CA TYR A 204 12.36 11.75 0.52
C TYR A 204 11.03 11.55 1.25
N ALA A 205 11.06 11.11 2.51
CA ALA A 205 9.89 10.87 3.33
C ALA A 205 8.82 10.03 2.60
N CYS A 206 7.64 10.59 2.32
CA CYS A 206 6.55 9.91 1.61
C CYS A 206 6.73 9.82 0.10
N ASP A 207 7.73 10.49 -0.48
CA ASP A 207 8.09 10.39 -1.90
C ASP A 207 9.14 9.27 -2.15
N GLY A 208 9.48 8.52 -1.11
CA GLY A 208 10.30 7.32 -1.18
C GLY A 208 11.69 7.44 -0.56
N GLY A 209 12.44 6.34 -0.60
CA GLY A 209 13.75 6.18 0.02
C GLY A 209 14.28 4.76 -0.13
N PHE A 210 15.44 4.48 0.45
CA PHE A 210 16.05 3.15 0.41
C PHE A 210 16.20 2.58 1.82
N PRO A 211 15.80 1.32 2.07
CA PRO A 211 15.97 0.70 3.39
C PRO A 211 17.43 0.70 3.88
N GLY A 212 18.41 0.62 2.97
CA GLY A 212 19.83 0.67 3.33
C GLY A 212 20.28 2.04 3.84
N ASP A 213 19.73 3.11 3.28
CA ASP A 213 20.00 4.49 3.71
C ASP A 213 19.34 4.74 5.06
N ALA A 214 18.08 4.28 5.25
CA ALA A 214 17.40 4.29 6.54
C ALA A 214 18.20 3.59 7.64
N LEU A 215 18.73 2.38 7.38
CA LEU A 215 19.58 1.67 8.33
C LEU A 215 20.89 2.42 8.63
N THR A 216 21.43 3.14 7.65
CA THR A 216 22.61 3.99 7.82
C THR A 216 22.27 5.19 8.71
N PHE A 217 21.14 5.86 8.47
CA PHE A 217 20.61 6.92 9.32
C PHE A 217 20.43 6.44 10.76
N ILE A 218 19.70 5.34 10.98
CA ILE A 218 19.43 4.78 12.33
C ILE A 218 20.74 4.51 13.09
N LYS A 219 21.77 4.01 12.40
CA LYS A 219 23.09 3.79 13.00
C LYS A 219 23.76 5.10 13.40
N GLN A 220 23.67 6.14 12.56
CA GLN A 220 24.30 7.45 12.79
C GLN A 220 23.56 8.29 13.83
N SER A 221 22.24 8.19 13.91
CA SER A 221 21.40 8.86 14.92
C SER A 221 21.53 8.25 16.32
N GLY A 222 22.21 7.10 16.44
CA GLY A 222 22.36 6.38 17.71
C GLY A 222 21.17 5.48 18.05
N GLY A 223 20.27 5.23 17.10
CA GLY A 223 19.08 4.40 17.25
C GLY A 223 17.81 5.08 16.75
N VAL A 224 16.68 4.45 17.06
CA VAL A 224 15.33 4.92 16.74
C VAL A 224 14.45 4.80 17.99
N CYS A 225 13.52 5.73 18.13
CA CYS A 225 12.50 5.75 19.16
C CYS A 225 11.56 4.54 19.03
N THR A 226 10.88 4.21 20.12
CA THR A 226 9.76 3.28 20.08
C THR A 226 8.59 3.90 19.34
N GLU A 227 7.75 3.07 18.73
CA GLU A 227 6.48 3.48 18.11
C GLU A 227 5.67 4.40 19.04
N GLU A 228 5.54 4.02 20.31
CA GLU A 228 4.80 4.80 21.30
C GLU A 228 5.39 6.20 21.56
N ALA A 229 6.71 6.35 21.46
CA ALA A 229 7.38 7.61 21.76
C ALA A 229 7.36 8.56 20.56
N TYR A 230 7.20 8.03 19.35
CA TYR A 230 7.08 8.79 18.11
C TYR A 230 6.13 8.03 17.17
N PRO A 231 4.80 8.19 17.36
CA PRO A 231 3.80 7.54 16.51
C PRO A 231 3.77 8.09 15.10
#